data_AF-A0A436G6U7-F1
#
_entry.id   AF-A0A436G6U7-F1
#
_cell.length_a   1.000
_cell.length_b   1.000
_cell.length_c   1.000
_cell.angle_alpha   90.00
_cell.angle_beta   90.00
_cell.angle_gamma   90.00
#
_symmetry.space_group_name_H-M   'P 1'
#
loop_
_entity.id
_entity.type
_entity.pdbx_description
1 polymer ?
#
loop_
_entity_poly.entity_id
_entity_poly.type
_entity_poly.pdbx_seq_one_letter_code
_entity_poly.pdbx_strand_id
1 'polypeptide(L)'
;EFGDPGHPIFEAVVRQKNGLKRRMQSILEEMMPHGRAESVAATLLMLIEGATLLAQMGQAEAAIRDSRKAAMGIVAASRRPQ
;
A
#
# COMPACT_ATOMS: atom_id res chain seq x y z
N GLU A 1 12.45 -7.31 -8.27
CA GLU A 1 11.68 -8.58 -8.26
C GLU A 1 11.47 -9.18 -9.64
N PHE A 2 11.25 -8.40 -10.71
CA PHE A 2 11.22 -8.94 -12.07
C PHE A 2 11.92 -7.95 -13.01
N GLY A 3 13.02 -8.38 -13.63
CA GLY A 3 13.99 -7.50 -14.31
C GLY A 3 13.59 -7.02 -15.71
N ASP A 4 12.55 -7.62 -16.29
CA ASP A 4 12.04 -7.24 -17.62
C ASP A 4 10.60 -6.74 -17.52
N PRO A 5 10.36 -5.44 -17.76
CA PRO A 5 9.01 -4.85 -17.81
C PRO A 5 8.10 -5.44 -18.90
N GLY A 6 8.66 -6.03 -19.96
CA GLY A 6 7.91 -6.71 -21.03
C GLY A 6 7.55 -8.16 -20.70
N HIS A 7 8.02 -8.69 -19.57
CA HIS A 7 7.75 -10.08 -19.21
C HIS A 7 6.27 -10.24 -18.76
N PRO A 8 5.53 -11.27 -19.23
CA PRO A 8 4.11 -11.45 -18.87
C PRO A 8 3.83 -11.52 -17.36
N ILE A 9 4.79 -12.05 -16.59
CA ILE A 9 4.72 -12.06 -15.11
C ILE A 9 4.82 -10.64 -14.54
N PHE A 10 5.73 -9.81 -15.05
CA PHE A 10 5.84 -8.41 -14.61
C PHE A 10 4.53 -7.68 -14.85
N GLU A 11 3.93 -7.84 -16.03
CA GLU A 11 2.64 -7.22 -16.32
C GLU A 11 1.52 -7.71 -15.40
N ALA A 12 1.46 -9.02 -15.12
CA ALA A 12 0.47 -9.58 -14.21
C ALA A 12 0.60 -9.00 -12.79
N VAL A 13 1.83 -8.87 -12.30
CA VAL A 13 2.14 -8.25 -11.01
C VAL A 13 1.74 -6.77 -11.01
N VAL A 14 2.09 -6.02 -12.05
CA VAL A 14 1.70 -4.60 -12.19
C VAL A 14 0.19 -4.44 -12.20
N ARG A 15 -0.55 -5.27 -12.95
CA ARG A 15 -2.02 -5.24 -12.99
C ARG A 15 -2.62 -5.51 -11.61
N GLN A 16 -2.11 -6.52 -10.90
CA GLN A 16 -2.57 -6.87 -9.56
C GLN A 16 -2.30 -5.77 -8.53
N LYS A 17 -1.07 -5.24 -8.47
CA LYS A 17 -0.68 -4.15 -7.57
C LYS A 17 -1.47 -2.86 -7.85
N ASN A 18 -1.63 -2.48 -9.11
CA ASN A 18 -2.44 -1.32 -9.48
C ASN A 18 -3.94 -1.52 -9.16
N GLY A 19 -4.46 -2.74 -9.31
CA GLY A 19 -5.81 -3.08 -8.91
C GLY A 19 -6.03 -2.98 -7.40
N LEU A 20 -5.05 -3.39 -6.59
CA LEU A 20 -5.09 -3.21 -5.13
C LEU A 20 -5.03 -1.73 -4.75
N LYS A 21 -4.09 -0.96 -5.34
CA LYS A 21 -3.96 0.49 -5.09
C LYS A 21 -5.26 1.24 -5.38
N ARG A 22 -5.91 0.97 -6.52
CA ARG A 22 -7.19 1.60 -6.88
C ARG A 22 -8.29 1.27 -5.88
N ARG A 23 -8.41 0.02 -5.43
CA ARG A 23 -9.39 -0.36 -4.40
C ARG A 23 -9.16 0.37 -3.08
N MET A 24 -7.91 0.48 -2.65
CA MET A 24 -7.56 1.27 -1.45
C MET A 24 -7.94 2.74 -1.62
N GLN A 25 -7.61 3.33 -2.77
CA GLN A 25 -7.95 4.71 -3.09
C GLN A 25 -9.47 4.94 -3.00
N SER A 26 -10.29 4.10 -3.64
CA SER A 26 -11.75 4.26 -3.61
C SER A 26 -12.33 4.20 -2.19
N ILE A 27 -11.79 3.33 -1.33
CA ILE A 27 -12.21 3.27 0.09
C ILE A 27 -11.80 4.55 0.85
N LEU A 28 -10.61 5.09 0.55
CA LEU A 28 -10.11 6.29 1.21
C LEU A 28 -10.85 7.56 0.77
N GLU A 29 -11.30 7.61 -0.48
CA GLU A 29 -12.09 8.72 -1.05
C GLU A 29 -13.39 8.98 -0.30
N GLU A 30 -13.94 7.99 0.40
CA GLU A 30 -15.11 8.17 1.28
C GLU A 30 -14.82 9.13 2.46
N MET A 31 -13.55 9.40 2.77
CA MET A 31 -13.12 10.13 3.97
C MET A 31 -12.07 11.21 3.72
N MET A 32 -11.53 11.34 2.51
CA MET A 32 -10.54 12.37 2.16
C MET A 32 -10.57 12.72 0.66
N PRO A 33 -10.05 13.90 0.25
CA PRO A 33 -10.04 14.31 -1.15
C PRO A 33 -9.27 13.35 -2.06
N HIS A 34 -9.69 13.23 -3.32
CA HIS A 34 -9.13 12.32 -4.34
C HIS A 34 -7.59 12.27 -4.39
N GLY A 35 -6.94 13.42 -4.60
CA GLY A 35 -5.46 13.46 -4.70
C GLY A 35 -4.76 13.01 -3.41
N ARG A 36 -5.40 13.24 -2.25
CA ARG A 36 -4.87 12.74 -0.96
C ARG A 36 -5.10 11.24 -0.82
N ALA A 37 -6.28 10.75 -1.19
CA ALA A 37 -6.60 9.33 -1.18
C ALA A 37 -5.67 8.52 -2.10
N GLU A 38 -5.35 9.04 -3.29
CA GLU A 38 -4.40 8.44 -4.22
C GLU A 38 -3.00 8.32 -3.58
N SER A 39 -2.49 9.42 -3.02
CA SER A 39 -1.18 9.42 -2.37
C SER A 39 -1.14 8.45 -1.19
N VAL A 40 -2.16 8.45 -0.34
CA VAL A 40 -2.23 7.56 0.83
C VAL A 40 -2.33 6.10 0.38
N ALA A 41 -3.12 5.78 -0.65
CA ALA A 41 -3.21 4.43 -1.19
C ALA A 41 -1.86 3.92 -1.71
N ALA A 42 -1.09 4.78 -2.39
CA ALA A 42 0.27 4.43 -2.83
C ALA A 42 1.20 4.17 -1.64
N THR A 43 1.17 5.02 -0.61
CA THR A 43 1.96 4.83 0.62
C THR A 43 1.60 3.54 1.35
N LEU A 44 0.31 3.23 1.47
CA LEU A 44 -0.16 2.00 2.12
C LEU A 44 0.26 0.75 1.33
N LEU A 45 0.23 0.80 0.00
CA LEU A 45 0.74 -0.31 -0.83
C LEU A 45 2.23 -0.52 -0.58
N MET A 46 3.05 0.53 -0.61
CA MET A 46 4.49 0.43 -0.32
C MET A 46 4.75 -0.15 1.09
N LEU A 47 3.95 0.26 2.08
CA LEU A 47 4.04 -0.27 3.44
C LEU A 47 3.73 -1.77 3.51
N ILE A 48 2.71 -2.24 2.80
CA ILE A 48 2.34 -3.66 2.75
C ILE A 48 3.44 -4.48 2.07
N GLU A 49 4.02 -3.97 0.99
CA GLU A 49 5.13 -4.64 0.28
C GLU A 49 6.36 -4.77 1.19
N GLY A 50 6.75 -3.69 1.88
CA GLY A 50 7.82 -3.72 2.86
C GLY A 50 7.53 -4.66 4.04
N ALA A 51 6.30 -4.63 4.56
CA ALA A 51 5.88 -5.55 5.63
C ALA A 51 5.91 -7.01 5.17
N THR A 52 5.53 -7.28 3.92
CA THR A 52 5.60 -8.61 3.32
C THR A 52 7.04 -9.09 3.23
N LEU A 53 7.97 -8.24 2.80
CA LEU A 53 9.39 -8.57 2.77
C LEU A 53 9.93 -8.89 4.17
N LEU A 54 9.64 -8.05 5.17
CA LEU A 54 10.06 -8.29 6.55
C LEU A 54 9.46 -9.59 7.12
N ALA A 55 8.21 -9.89 6.77
CA ALA A 55 7.58 -11.15 7.16
C ALA A 55 8.34 -12.36 6.60
N GLN A 56 8.76 -12.32 5.32
CA GLN A 56 9.59 -13.36 4.71
C GLN A 56 10.98 -13.47 5.33
N MET A 57 11.48 -12.41 5.97
CA MET A 57 12.74 -12.41 6.74
C MET A 57 12.58 -12.95 8.17
N GLY A 58 11.44 -13.58 8.49
CA GLY A 58 11.18 -14.17 9.82
C GLY A 58 10.58 -13.20 10.84
N GLN A 59 10.18 -11.99 10.42
CA GLN A 59 9.62 -10.97 11.31
C GLN A 59 8.09 -10.84 11.19
N ALA A 60 7.38 -11.89 10.75
CA ALA A 60 5.96 -11.82 10.37
C ALA A 60 5.06 -11.13 11.41
N GLU A 61 5.16 -11.55 12.68
CA GLU A 61 4.39 -10.98 13.79
C GLU A 61 4.66 -9.48 13.99
N ALA A 62 5.93 -9.07 13.99
CA ALA A 62 6.29 -7.66 14.12
C ALA A 62 5.87 -6.85 12.90
N ALA A 63 6.13 -7.36 11.69
CA ALA A 63 5.77 -6.71 10.44
C ALA A 63 4.26 -6.45 10.33
N ILE A 64 3.41 -7.40 10.72
CA ILE A 64 1.95 -7.24 10.74
C ILE A 64 1.53 -6.16 11.74
N ARG A 65 2.02 -6.24 12.99
CA ARG A 65 1.64 -5.28 14.03
C ARG A 65 2.10 -3.87 13.69
N ASP A 66 3.35 -3.70 13.27
CA ASP A 66 3.96 -2.41 13.01
C ASP A 66 3.39 -1.75 11.76
N SER A 67 3.17 -2.52 10.68
CA SER A 67 2.50 -2.02 9.47
C SER A 67 1.06 -1.60 9.75
N ARG A 68 0.30 -2.35 10.54
CA ARG A 68 -1.05 -1.94 10.96
C ARG A 68 -1.01 -0.63 11.74
N LYS A 69 -0.12 -0.52 12.72
CA LYS A 69 0.03 0.69 13.54
C LYS A 69 0.40 1.90 12.67
N ALA A 70 1.36 1.74 11.76
CA ALA A 70 1.79 2.79 10.84
C ALA A 70 0.67 3.20 9.88
N ALA A 71 -0.06 2.24 9.30
CA ALA A 71 -1.21 2.49 8.43
C ALA A 71 -2.30 3.32 9.13
N MET A 72 -2.63 2.97 10.38
CA MET A 72 -3.59 3.74 11.18
C MET A 72 -3.11 5.19 11.40
N GLY A 73 -1.82 5.39 11.70
CA GLY A 73 -1.22 6.71 11.85
C GLY A 73 -1.29 7.55 10.57
N ILE A 74 -0.94 6.95 9.42
CA ILE A 74 -1.00 7.61 8.10
C ILE A 74 -2.42 8.06 7.77
N VAL A 75 -3.40 7.17 7.93
CA VAL A 75 -4.81 7.49 7.64
C VAL A 75 -5.31 8.59 8.59
N ALA A 76 -5.00 8.51 9.88
CA ALA A 76 -5.42 9.51 10.86
C ALA A 76 -4.81 10.90 10.58
N ALA A 77 -3.52 10.96 10.24
CA ALA A 77 -2.86 12.22 9.87
C ALA A 77 -3.44 12.83 8.59
N SER A 78 -3.80 11.99 7.62
CA SER A 78 -4.30 12.43 6.31
C SER A 78 -5.74 12.97 6.34
N ARG A 79 -6.52 12.65 7.39
CA ARG A 79 -7.87 13.21 7.57
C ARG A 79 -7.88 14.64 8.09
N ARG A 80 -6.78 15.12 8.68
CA ARG A 80 -6.74 16.49 9.21
C ARG A 80 -6.69 17.50 8.05
N PRO A 81 -7.49 18.57 8.07
CA PRO A 81 -7.21 19.72 7.22
C PRO A 81 -5.82 20.25 7.59
N GLN A 82 -4.99 20.51 6.58
CA GLN A 82 -3.81 21.35 6.78
C GLN A 82 -4.26 22.80 6.71
#